data_AF-A0A955G9E9-F1
#
_entry.id   AF-A0A955G9E9-F1
#
_cell.length_a   1.000
_cell.length_b   1.000
_cell.length_c   1.000
_cell.angle_alpha   90.00
_cell.angle_beta   90.00
_cell.angle_gamma   90.00
#
_symmetry.space_group_name_H-M   'P 1'
#
loop_
_entity.id
_entity.type
_entity.pdbx_description
1 polymer ?
#
loop_
_entity_poly.entity_id
_entity_poly.type
_entity_poly.pdbx_seq_one_letter_code
_entity_poly.pdbx_strand_id
1 'polypeptide(L)'
;MNINWLYVLGFIVDWVIRIGFLIYIPRKRKPSSAIAWLLIILLIPGVGILLFLVIGSPKLSKRRRAKQARIDKLFEAATDVLNNELSTLSAEEQKRIQPIVELTRSLGKLRAVSGNKFKILPEYNKVIDDIVAEINKSKKLVHLEYFILALDETTQPIFDAME
;
A
#
# COMPACT_ATOMS: atom_id res chain seq x y z
N MET A 1 -28.14 -10.90 50.49
CA MET A 1 -27.74 -11.38 49.16
C MET A 1 -26.23 -11.20 49.05
N ASN A 2 -25.44 -12.26 49.24
CA ASN A 2 -23.98 -12.15 49.21
C ASN A 2 -23.53 -12.08 47.75
N ILE A 3 -23.28 -10.85 47.28
CA ILE A 3 -22.67 -10.62 45.98
C ILE A 3 -21.26 -11.21 46.03
N ASN A 4 -21.01 -12.21 45.19
CA ASN A 4 -19.67 -12.76 45.04
C ASN A 4 -18.88 -11.82 44.12
N TRP A 5 -18.02 -11.02 44.76
CA TRP A 5 -17.16 -10.03 44.13
C TRP A 5 -16.26 -10.61 43.04
N LEU A 6 -15.97 -11.92 43.05
CA LEU A 6 -15.20 -12.58 42.02
C LEU A 6 -15.94 -12.59 40.67
N TYR A 7 -17.26 -12.82 40.68
CA TYR A 7 -18.08 -12.75 39.46
C TYR A 7 -18.23 -11.33 38.94
N VAL A 8 -18.35 -10.35 39.85
CA VAL A 8 -18.40 -8.93 39.48
C VAL A 8 -17.09 -8.50 38.83
N LEU A 9 -15.95 -8.90 39.41
CA LEU A 9 -14.64 -8.63 38.84
C LEU A 9 -14.47 -9.29 37.46
N GLY A 10 -14.84 -10.57 37.33
CA GLY A 10 -14.79 -11.29 36.05
C GLY A 10 -15.64 -10.62 34.97
N PHE A 11 -16.85 -10.18 35.32
CA PHE A 11 -17.74 -9.45 34.42
C PHE A 11 -17.12 -8.11 33.97
N ILE A 12 -16.57 -7.32 34.90
CA ILE A 12 -15.91 -6.04 34.57
C ILE A 12 -14.73 -6.28 33.62
N VAL A 13 -13.89 -7.27 33.91
CA VAL A 13 -12.72 -7.61 33.08
C VAL A 13 -13.14 -7.99 31.66
N ASP A 14 -14.16 -8.84 31.51
CA ASP A 14 -14.69 -9.24 30.19
C ASP A 14 -15.15 -8.01 29.38
N TRP A 15 -15.93 -7.11 29.98
CA TRP A 15 -16.40 -5.90 29.30
C TRP A 15 -15.29 -4.92 28.93
N VAL A 16 -14.32 -4.70 29.83
CA VAL A 16 -13.14 -3.86 29.55
C VAL A 16 -12.38 -4.40 28.34
N ILE A 17 -12.19 -5.72 28.28
CA ILE A 17 -11.51 -6.38 27.17
C ILE A 17 -12.29 -6.18 25.86
N ARG A 18 -13.60 -6.44 25.84
CA ARG A 18 -14.44 -6.27 24.64
C ARG A 18 -14.43 -4.84 24.12
N ILE A 19 -14.57 -3.85 25.01
CA ILE A 19 -14.51 -2.42 24.66
C ILE A 19 -13.12 -2.06 24.12
N GLY A 20 -12.06 -2.57 24.75
CA GLY A 20 -10.70 -2.40 24.27
C GLY A 20 -10.50 -2.93 22.84
N PHE A 21 -11.03 -4.11 22.55
CA PHE A 21 -10.96 -4.71 21.22
C PHE A 21 -11.80 -3.97 20.17
N LEU A 22 -12.97 -3.42 20.53
CA LEU A 22 -13.76 -2.55 19.65
C LEU A 22 -12.96 -1.35 19.14
N ILE A 23 -12.11 -0.77 19.99
CA ILE A 23 -11.28 0.38 19.63
C ILE A 23 -10.00 -0.07 18.90
N TYR A 24 -9.43 -1.21 19.28
CA TYR A 24 -8.14 -1.68 18.78
C TYR A 24 -8.22 -2.35 17.40
N ILE A 25 -9.19 -3.25 17.18
CA ILE A 25 -9.26 -4.11 16.00
C ILE A 25 -9.44 -3.34 14.68
N PRO A 26 -10.30 -2.30 14.59
CA PRO A 26 -10.50 -1.57 13.33
C PRO A 26 -9.25 -0.82 12.85
N ARG A 27 -8.26 -0.58 13.72
CA ARG A 27 -7.08 0.19 13.36
C ARG A 27 -6.21 -0.57 12.36
N LYS A 28 -5.88 0.09 11.24
CA LYS A 28 -4.97 -0.43 10.19
C LYS A 28 -5.43 -1.77 9.60
N ARG A 29 -6.74 -1.99 9.51
CA ARG A 29 -7.35 -3.19 8.90
C ARG A 29 -8.42 -2.83 7.89
N LYS A 30 -8.68 -3.76 6.97
CA LYS A 30 -9.86 -3.69 6.11
C LYS A 30 -11.13 -3.83 6.97
N PRO A 31 -12.19 -3.05 6.71
CA PRO A 31 -13.43 -3.10 7.50
C PRO A 31 -14.01 -4.50 7.65
N SER A 32 -14.03 -5.29 6.56
CA SER A 32 -14.56 -6.66 6.57
C SER A 32 -13.81 -7.58 7.54
N SER A 33 -12.48 -7.52 7.57
CA SER A 33 -11.68 -8.33 8.50
C SER A 33 -11.85 -7.88 9.95
N ALA A 34 -11.98 -6.56 10.18
CA ALA A 34 -12.20 -6.03 11.52
C ALA A 34 -13.57 -6.49 12.07
N ILE A 35 -14.63 -6.39 11.28
CA ILE A 35 -15.98 -6.83 11.66
C ILE A 35 -15.99 -8.33 11.97
N ALA A 36 -15.35 -9.18 11.15
CA ALA A 36 -15.28 -10.61 11.39
C ALA A 36 -14.66 -10.95 12.77
N TRP A 37 -13.54 -10.30 13.11
CA TRP A 37 -12.89 -10.50 14.42
C TRP A 37 -13.74 -9.98 15.59
N LEU A 38 -14.41 -8.84 15.41
CA LEU A 38 -15.31 -8.30 16.43
C LEU A 38 -16.50 -9.23 16.68
N LEU A 39 -17.10 -9.81 15.64
CA LEU A 39 -18.19 -10.77 15.77
C LEU A 39 -17.75 -12.03 16.52
N ILE A 40 -16.59 -12.61 16.17
CA ILE A 40 -16.08 -13.80 16.86
C ILE A 40 -15.84 -13.52 18.34
N ILE A 41 -15.22 -12.38 18.68
CA ILE A 41 -14.95 -12.00 20.08
C ILE A 41 -16.24 -11.66 20.83
N LEU A 42 -17.25 -11.09 20.15
CA LEU A 42 -18.53 -10.78 20.77
C LEU A 42 -19.31 -12.06 21.13
N LEU A 43 -19.32 -13.03 20.22
CA LEU A 43 -20.05 -14.30 20.37
C LEU A 43 -19.34 -15.27 21.32
N ILE A 44 -18.00 -15.39 21.21
CA ILE A 44 -17.20 -16.33 21.99
C ILE A 44 -15.90 -15.64 22.45
N PRO A 45 -15.94 -14.80 23.50
CA PRO A 45 -14.82 -13.92 23.87
C PRO A 45 -13.51 -14.66 24.11
N GLY A 46 -13.53 -15.71 24.94
CA GLY A 46 -12.32 -16.45 25.30
C GLY A 46 -11.63 -17.05 24.07
N VAL A 47 -12.37 -17.81 23.25
CA VAL A 47 -11.84 -18.44 22.04
C VAL A 47 -11.48 -17.40 20.98
N GLY A 48 -12.32 -16.39 20.80
CA GLY A 48 -12.11 -15.33 19.82
C GLY A 48 -10.86 -14.51 20.08
N ILE A 49 -10.59 -14.16 21.33
CA ILE A 49 -9.38 -13.45 21.73
C ILE A 49 -8.15 -14.32 21.48
N LEU A 50 -8.18 -15.60 21.88
CA LEU A 50 -7.07 -16.52 21.65
C LEU A 50 -6.75 -16.66 20.15
N LEU A 51 -7.78 -16.89 19.32
CA LEU A 51 -7.60 -16.97 17.86
C LEU A 51 -7.07 -15.66 17.27
N PHE A 52 -7.57 -14.52 17.75
CA PHE A 52 -7.12 -13.20 17.30
C PHE A 52 -5.65 -12.98 17.61
N LEU A 53 -5.17 -13.39 18.78
CA LEU A 53 -3.77 -13.25 19.17
C LEU A 53 -2.84 -14.12 18.30
N VAL A 54 -3.29 -15.32 17.90
CA VAL A 54 -2.48 -16.25 17.10
C VAL A 54 -2.46 -15.87 15.61
N ILE A 55 -3.62 -15.62 15.01
CA ILE A 55 -3.76 -15.49 13.54
C ILE A 55 -4.19 -14.07 13.14
N GLY A 56 -4.80 -13.33 14.06
CA GLY A 56 -5.32 -12.00 13.80
C GLY A 56 -4.26 -10.92 13.64
N SER A 57 -2.96 -11.18 13.61
CA SER A 57 -1.96 -10.12 13.39
C SER A 57 -2.10 -9.48 12.00
N PRO A 58 -2.27 -8.13 11.89
CA PRO A 58 -2.34 -7.46 10.60
C PRO A 58 -0.94 -7.22 9.99
N LYS A 59 0.11 -7.62 10.71
CA LYS A 59 1.50 -7.34 10.31
C LYS A 59 1.93 -8.35 9.25
N LEU A 60 2.59 -7.85 8.21
CA LEU A 60 3.30 -8.69 7.24
C LEU A 60 4.34 -9.59 7.94
N SER A 61 4.69 -10.72 7.34
CA SER A 61 5.72 -11.61 7.90
C SER A 61 7.06 -10.89 8.13
N LYS A 62 7.86 -11.36 9.11
CA LYS A 62 9.19 -10.79 9.40
C LYS A 62 10.04 -10.65 8.13
N ARG A 63 10.04 -11.68 7.27
CA ARG A 63 10.74 -11.71 5.97
C ARG A 63 10.28 -10.60 5.02
N ARG A 64 8.96 -10.37 4.89
CA ARG A 64 8.42 -9.31 4.03
C ARG A 64 8.81 -7.92 4.55
N ARG A 65 8.74 -7.69 5.86
CA ARG A 65 9.17 -6.40 6.45
C ARG A 65 10.66 -6.15 6.28
N ALA A 66 11.50 -7.19 6.42
CA ALA A 66 12.93 -7.08 6.17
C ALA A 66 13.24 -6.78 4.70
N LYS A 67 12.52 -7.42 3.76
CA LYS A 67 12.63 -7.11 2.33
C LYS A 67 12.23 -5.66 2.05
N GLN A 68 11.11 -5.19 2.62
CA GLN A 68 10.68 -3.80 2.48
C GLN A 68 11.75 -2.84 3.00
N ALA A 69 12.26 -3.04 4.21
CA ALA A 69 13.29 -2.19 4.79
C ALA A 69 14.59 -2.15 3.97
N ARG A 70 14.93 -3.24 3.26
CA ARG A 70 16.06 -3.26 2.33
C ARG A 70 15.77 -2.42 1.07
N ILE A 71 14.57 -2.53 0.49
CA ILE A 71 14.16 -1.75 -0.69
C ILE A 71 14.07 -0.27 -0.33
N ASP A 72 13.50 0.06 0.82
CA ASP A 72 13.40 1.42 1.35
C ASP A 72 14.77 2.10 1.39
N LYS A 73 15.79 1.41 1.94
CA LYS A 73 17.17 1.91 1.97
C LYS A 73 17.79 2.10 0.58
N LEU A 74 17.46 1.22 -0.37
CA LEU A 74 17.94 1.36 -1.75
C LEU A 74 17.33 2.59 -2.42
N PHE A 75 16.03 2.85 -2.23
CA PHE A 75 15.38 4.04 -2.76
C PHE A 75 15.89 5.32 -2.11
N GLU A 76 16.07 5.35 -0.80
CA GLU A 76 16.67 6.50 -0.11
C GLU A 76 18.06 6.80 -0.65
N ALA A 77 18.93 5.79 -0.79
CA ALA A 77 20.27 5.97 -1.34
C ALA A 77 20.28 6.40 -2.82
N ALA A 78 19.41 5.81 -3.65
CA ALA A 78 19.33 6.13 -5.08
C ALA A 78 18.77 7.53 -5.35
N THR A 79 17.91 8.03 -4.46
CA THR A 79 17.26 9.34 -4.61
C THR A 79 17.98 10.45 -3.86
N ASP A 80 19.01 10.16 -3.05
CA ASP A 80 19.72 11.17 -2.25
C ASP A 80 20.43 12.24 -3.11
N VAL A 81 20.77 11.90 -4.35
CA VAL A 81 21.38 12.82 -5.33
C VAL A 81 20.36 13.82 -5.90
N LEU A 82 19.04 13.56 -5.75
CA LEU A 82 17.94 14.39 -6.26
C LEU A 82 17.65 15.59 -5.33
N ASN A 83 18.70 16.31 -4.92
CA ASN A 83 18.63 17.37 -3.90
C ASN A 83 17.79 18.60 -4.28
N ASN A 84 17.26 18.68 -5.50
CA ASN A 84 16.44 19.79 -5.99
C ASN A 84 14.99 19.37 -6.22
N GLU A 85 14.39 18.75 -5.19
CA GLU A 85 13.11 18.02 -5.23
C GLU A 85 11.98 18.76 -5.97
N LEU A 86 11.94 20.09 -5.92
CA LEU A 86 10.86 20.88 -6.52
C LEU A 86 11.33 22.24 -7.03
N SER A 87 12.61 22.36 -7.44
CA SER A 87 13.22 23.67 -7.73
C SER A 87 12.58 24.44 -8.88
N THR A 88 11.82 23.76 -9.73
CA THR A 88 11.08 24.40 -10.83
C THR A 88 9.69 24.91 -10.41
N LEU A 89 9.26 24.64 -9.18
CA LEU A 89 7.98 25.10 -8.63
C LEU A 89 8.16 26.36 -7.78
N SER A 90 7.16 27.24 -7.81
CA SER A 90 7.08 28.38 -6.90
C SER A 90 6.90 27.94 -5.45
N ALA A 91 7.19 28.83 -4.50
CA ALA A 91 7.03 28.55 -3.08
C ALA A 91 5.57 28.22 -2.68
N GLU A 92 4.59 28.83 -3.37
CA GLU A 92 3.17 28.56 -3.14
C GLU A 92 2.77 27.16 -3.62
N GLU A 93 3.25 26.76 -4.80
CA GLU A 93 3.02 25.41 -5.33
C GLU A 93 3.64 24.34 -4.43
N GLN A 94 4.88 24.55 -3.98
CA GLN A 94 5.56 23.65 -3.04
C GLN A 94 4.73 23.47 -1.76
N LYS A 95 4.25 24.58 -1.16
CA LYS A 95 3.39 24.53 0.03
C LYS A 95 2.10 23.77 -0.22
N ARG A 96 1.47 23.95 -1.38
CA ARG A 96 0.22 23.26 -1.75
C ARG A 96 0.40 21.75 -1.86
N ILE A 97 1.53 21.28 -2.41
CA ILE A 97 1.78 19.84 -2.62
C ILE A 97 2.54 19.17 -1.47
N GLN A 98 3.03 19.94 -0.50
CA GLN A 98 3.81 19.43 0.64
C GLN A 98 3.19 18.19 1.32
N PRO A 99 1.87 18.12 1.58
CA PRO A 99 1.27 16.91 2.17
C PRO A 99 1.41 15.67 1.28
N ILE A 100 1.36 15.83 -0.04
CA ILE A 100 1.53 14.75 -1.02
C ILE A 100 3.00 14.30 -1.05
N VAL A 101 3.94 15.25 -1.01
CA VAL A 101 5.38 14.97 -0.95
C VAL A 101 5.75 14.20 0.32
N GLU A 102 5.18 14.58 1.47
CA GLU A 102 5.36 13.85 2.73
C GLU A 102 4.73 12.46 2.67
N LEU A 103 3.55 12.34 2.04
CA LEU A 103 2.89 11.06 1.86
C LEU A 103 3.73 10.10 1.01
N THR A 104 4.26 10.53 -0.14
CA THR A 104 5.10 9.69 -1.01
C THR A 104 6.37 9.25 -0.29
N ARG A 105 7.02 10.15 0.45
CA ARG A 105 8.22 9.85 1.25
C ARG A 105 7.90 8.88 2.40
N SER A 106 6.75 9.01 3.03
CA SER A 106 6.36 8.13 4.14
C SER A 106 6.00 6.70 3.70
N LEU A 107 5.32 6.56 2.56
CA LEU A 107 4.81 5.28 2.07
C LEU A 107 5.78 4.53 1.15
N GLY A 108 6.41 5.24 0.20
CA GLY A 108 7.21 4.63 -0.86
C GLY A 108 8.71 4.90 -0.75
N LYS A 109 9.13 5.81 0.14
CA LYS A 109 10.54 6.25 0.30
C LYS A 109 11.16 6.86 -0.95
N LEU A 110 10.32 7.19 -1.93
CA LEU A 110 10.71 7.91 -3.14
C LEU A 110 10.53 9.41 -2.91
N ARG A 111 11.51 10.20 -3.38
CA ARG A 111 11.45 11.66 -3.37
C ARG A 111 10.60 12.17 -4.53
N ALA A 112 9.84 13.24 -4.30
CA ALA A 112 9.16 13.96 -5.37
C ALA A 112 10.19 14.72 -6.21
N VAL A 113 9.97 14.80 -7.53
CA VAL A 113 10.84 15.53 -8.46
C VAL A 113 9.99 16.38 -9.40
N SER A 114 10.51 17.54 -9.78
CA SER A 114 9.88 18.43 -10.75
C SER A 114 10.59 18.39 -12.11
N GLY A 115 10.01 19.02 -13.13
CA GLY A 115 10.57 19.01 -14.50
C GLY A 115 10.24 17.76 -15.33
N ASN A 116 9.37 16.88 -14.83
CA ASN A 116 8.86 15.75 -15.61
C ASN A 116 7.95 16.23 -16.75
N LYS A 117 7.96 15.52 -17.87
CA LYS A 117 6.98 15.68 -18.94
C LYS A 117 5.97 14.54 -18.86
N PHE A 118 4.70 14.83 -19.06
CA PHE A 118 3.64 13.83 -19.15
C PHE A 118 2.80 14.09 -20.40
N LYS A 119 2.29 13.00 -20.98
CA LYS A 119 1.34 13.03 -22.10
C LYS A 119 0.11 12.24 -21.65
N ILE A 120 -1.07 12.84 -21.79
CA ILE A 120 -2.33 12.14 -21.53
C ILE A 120 -2.72 11.41 -22.81
N LEU A 121 -2.98 10.11 -22.71
CA LEU A 121 -3.36 9.24 -23.83
C LEU A 121 -4.80 8.75 -23.62
N PRO A 122 -5.80 9.42 -24.20
CA PRO A 122 -7.20 9.08 -23.97
C PRO A 122 -7.70 7.90 -24.82
N GLU A 123 -7.02 7.60 -25.93
CA GLU A 123 -7.44 6.60 -26.91
C GLU A 123 -6.59 5.33 -26.79
N TYR A 124 -7.22 4.21 -26.47
CA TYR A 124 -6.52 2.95 -26.18
C TYR A 124 -5.66 2.46 -27.36
N ASN A 125 -6.20 2.41 -28.58
CA ASN A 125 -5.45 1.91 -29.73
C ASN A 125 -4.22 2.79 -30.04
N LYS A 126 -4.34 4.12 -29.86
CA LYS A 126 -3.19 5.02 -30.00
C LYS A 126 -2.12 4.80 -28.93
N VAL A 127 -2.49 4.32 -27.75
CA VAL A 127 -1.51 3.92 -26.71
C VAL A 127 -0.70 2.74 -27.21
N ILE A 128 -1.33 1.74 -27.86
CA ILE A 128 -0.62 0.61 -28.46
C ILE A 128 0.36 1.11 -29.52
N ASP A 129 -0.08 1.97 -30.44
CA ASP A 129 0.78 2.55 -31.48
C ASP A 129 1.95 3.33 -30.89
N ASP A 130 1.71 4.15 -29.86
CA ASP A 130 2.75 4.90 -29.15
C ASP A 130 3.76 3.96 -28.47
N ILE A 131 3.31 2.88 -27.83
CA ILE A 131 4.18 1.86 -27.22
C ILE A 131 5.04 1.20 -28.29
N VAL A 132 4.45 0.74 -29.39
CA VAL A 132 5.16 0.12 -30.52
C VAL A 132 6.22 1.06 -31.08
N ALA A 133 5.88 2.34 -31.26
CA ALA A 133 6.82 3.34 -31.72
C ALA A 133 8.01 3.54 -30.76
N GLU A 134 7.78 3.51 -29.44
CA GLU A 134 8.86 3.60 -28.45
C GLU A 134 9.72 2.33 -28.37
N ILE A 135 9.11 1.15 -28.55
CA ILE A 135 9.85 -0.12 -28.66
C ILE A 135 10.80 -0.07 -29.85
N ASN A 136 10.30 0.29 -31.04
CA ASN A 136 11.08 0.36 -32.27
C ASN A 136 12.22 1.41 -32.20
N LYS A 137 12.08 2.45 -31.38
CA LYS A 137 13.15 3.45 -31.15
C LYS A 137 14.18 2.99 -30.13
N SER A 138 13.87 1.99 -29.30
CA SER A 138 14.76 1.54 -28.23
C SER A 138 16.01 0.88 -28.82
N LYS A 139 17.16 1.13 -28.17
CA LYS A 139 18.48 0.64 -28.64
C LYS A 139 19.13 -0.37 -27.72
N LYS A 140 18.62 -0.54 -26.50
CA LYS A 140 19.29 -1.33 -25.46
C LYS A 140 18.35 -2.26 -24.72
N LEU A 141 17.23 -1.73 -24.24
CA LEU A 141 16.35 -2.45 -23.33
C LEU A 141 14.95 -1.84 -23.39
N VAL A 142 13.95 -2.70 -23.36
CA VAL A 142 12.55 -2.33 -23.14
C VAL A 142 12.09 -3.07 -21.89
N HIS A 143 11.51 -2.33 -20.93
CA HIS A 143 10.85 -2.92 -19.78
C HIS A 143 9.34 -2.75 -19.94
N LEU A 144 8.63 -3.87 -20.02
CA LEU A 144 7.18 -3.93 -20.20
C LEU A 144 6.57 -4.58 -18.95
N GLU A 145 5.93 -3.78 -18.08
CA GLU A 145 5.32 -4.27 -16.83
C GLU A 145 3.79 -4.05 -16.85
N TYR A 146 3.05 -5.16 -16.95
CA TYR A 146 1.59 -5.18 -17.03
C TYR A 146 1.02 -6.20 -16.06
N PHE A 147 -0.23 -5.99 -15.64
CA PHE A 147 -0.94 -6.96 -14.80
C PHE A 147 -1.17 -8.29 -15.54
N ILE A 148 -1.59 -8.21 -16.80
CA ILE A 148 -1.73 -9.33 -17.74
C ILE A 148 -1.22 -8.82 -19.10
N LEU A 149 -0.39 -9.63 -19.76
CA LEU A 149 0.00 -9.46 -21.14
C LEU A 149 -0.46 -10.71 -21.89
N ALA A 150 -1.35 -10.52 -22.86
CA ALA A 150 -1.91 -11.59 -23.67
C ALA A 150 -1.74 -11.22 -25.14
N LEU A 151 -1.60 -12.21 -26.01
CA LEU A 151 -1.54 -12.03 -27.46
C LEU A 151 -2.96 -12.05 -28.02
N ASP A 152 -3.40 -10.94 -28.58
CA ASP A 152 -4.67 -10.78 -29.29
C ASP A 152 -4.53 -9.79 -30.45
N GLU A 153 -5.59 -9.58 -31.23
CA GLU A 153 -5.58 -8.66 -32.38
C GLU A 153 -5.11 -7.24 -32.03
N THR A 154 -5.38 -6.77 -30.81
CA THR A 154 -5.03 -5.41 -30.39
C THR A 154 -3.58 -5.31 -29.95
N THR A 155 -3.06 -6.34 -29.30
CA THR A 155 -1.72 -6.35 -28.69
C THR A 155 -0.66 -7.00 -29.57
N GLN A 156 -1.04 -7.73 -30.62
CA GLN A 156 -0.15 -8.32 -31.62
C GLN A 156 0.98 -7.37 -32.06
N PRO A 157 0.71 -6.08 -32.38
CA PRO A 157 1.78 -5.17 -32.79
C PRO A 157 2.87 -4.95 -31.75
N ILE A 158 2.55 -5.05 -30.45
CA ILE A 158 3.54 -4.94 -29.37
C ILE A 158 4.48 -6.13 -29.38
N PHE A 159 3.95 -7.35 -29.59
CA PHE A 159 4.77 -8.55 -29.67
C PHE A 159 5.66 -8.53 -30.91
N ASP A 160 5.09 -8.16 -32.06
CA ASP A 160 5.83 -8.06 -33.33
C ASP A 160 6.98 -7.04 -33.22
N ALA A 161 6.79 -5.93 -32.49
CA ALA A 161 7.84 -4.92 -32.29
C ALA A 161 8.99 -5.37 -31.37
N MET A 162 8.79 -6.45 -30.59
CA MET A 162 9.80 -6.99 -29.69
C MET A 162 10.63 -8.13 -30.31
N GLU A 163 10.27 -8.63 -31.50
CA GLU A 163 11.06 -9.60 -32.28
C GLU A 163 12.23 -8.94 -33.02
#